data_AF-A0A3C7Z7W0-F1
#
_entry.id   AF-A0A3C7Z7W0-F1
#
_cell.length_a   1.000
_cell.length_b   1.000
_cell.length_c   1.000
_cell.angle_alpha   90.00
_cell.angle_beta   90.00
_cell.angle_gamma   90.00
#
_symmetry.space_group_name_H-M   'P 1'
#
loop_
_entity.id
_entity.type
_entity.pdbx_description
1 polymer ?
#
loop_
_entity_poly.entity_id
_entity_poly.type
_entity_poly.pdbx_seq_one_letter_code
_entity_poly.pdbx_strand_id
1 'polypeptide(L)'
;MGFIYWVLRLFSLRYYKPMQRIEGPEFKKIEQYFRQAADVARTATCHKAHCGAVIVNDDTVLATGANSPAGGLESQRLCDATMNTMERPKYDKTCCVHAEWQAILR
;
A
#
# COMPACT_ATOMS: atom_id res chain seq x y z
N MET A 1 11.54 -26.36 39.90
CA MET A 1 10.44 -26.38 38.90
C MET A 1 9.97 -24.95 38.70
N GLY A 2 10.45 -24.29 37.66
CA GLY A 2 10.14 -22.88 37.36
C GLY A 2 8.86 -22.76 36.54
N PHE A 3 7.89 -22.02 37.06
CA PHE A 3 6.72 -21.58 36.31
C PHE A 3 7.11 -20.34 35.50
N ILE A 4 7.27 -20.53 34.19
CA ILE A 4 7.43 -19.42 33.24
C ILE A 4 6.03 -18.82 33.04
N TYR A 5 5.75 -17.74 33.77
CA TYR A 5 4.64 -16.86 33.48
C TYR A 5 4.90 -16.20 32.12
N TRP A 6 4.19 -16.67 31.10
CA TRP A 6 4.00 -15.92 29.87
C TRP A 6 3.22 -14.65 30.22
N VAL A 7 3.95 -13.57 30.46
CA VAL A 7 3.41 -12.20 30.45
C VAL A 7 3.04 -11.90 29.00
N LEU A 8 1.84 -12.34 28.60
CA LEU A 8 1.08 -11.72 27.52
C LEU A 8 0.82 -10.28 27.96
N ARG A 9 1.77 -9.40 27.66
CA ARG A 9 1.54 -7.96 27.66
C ARG A 9 0.42 -7.73 26.65
N LEU A 10 -0.76 -7.51 27.21
CA LEU A 10 -1.84 -6.72 26.67
C LEU A 10 -1.25 -5.47 25.99
N PHE A 11 -0.92 -5.56 24.70
CA PHE A 11 -0.96 -4.39 23.84
C PHE A 11 -2.42 -3.99 23.78
N SER A 12 -2.74 -3.05 24.65
CA SER A 12 -4.01 -2.38 24.79
C SER A 12 -4.67 -2.16 23.43
N LEU A 13 -5.74 -2.91 23.16
CA LEU A 13 -6.70 -2.64 22.08
C LEU A 13 -7.40 -1.27 22.25
N ARG A 14 -7.05 -0.43 23.24
CA ARG A 14 -7.66 0.91 23.44
C ARG A 14 -7.43 1.90 22.30
N TYR A 15 -6.47 1.67 21.41
CA TYR A 15 -6.15 2.59 20.32
C TYR A 15 -6.55 2.10 18.94
N TYR A 16 -7.29 0.99 18.84
CA TYR A 16 -7.85 0.58 17.55
C TYR A 16 -8.98 1.52 17.16
N LYS A 17 -8.66 2.57 16.42
CA LYS A 17 -9.66 3.36 15.70
C LYS A 17 -10.04 2.54 14.46
N PRO A 18 -11.31 2.09 14.35
CA PRO A 18 -11.72 1.31 13.19
C PRO A 18 -11.56 2.14 11.91
N MET A 19 -11.32 1.47 10.78
CA MET A 19 -11.31 2.14 9.48
C MET A 19 -12.65 2.82 9.26
N GLN A 20 -12.62 4.14 9.07
CA GLN A 20 -13.80 4.97 8.83
C GLN A 20 -13.78 5.44 7.39
N ARG A 21 -14.90 5.28 6.69
CA ARG A 21 -15.08 5.88 5.37
C ARG A 21 -15.24 7.38 5.55
N ILE A 22 -14.43 8.16 4.85
CA ILE A 22 -14.46 9.62 4.90
C ILE A 22 -15.36 10.11 3.76
N GLU A 23 -16.35 10.94 4.09
CA GLU A 23 -17.34 11.46 3.14
C GLU A 23 -17.66 12.93 3.45
N GLY A 24 -18.29 13.62 2.49
CA GLY A 24 -18.82 14.97 2.72
C GLY A 24 -17.75 16.04 3.01
N PRO A 25 -17.99 16.97 3.95
CA PRO A 25 -17.06 18.07 4.25
C PRO A 25 -15.67 17.62 4.70
N GLU A 26 -15.55 16.44 5.31
CA GLU A 26 -14.25 15.91 5.73
C GLU A 26 -13.39 15.48 4.55
N PHE A 27 -14.00 14.96 3.48
CA PHE A 27 -13.28 14.62 2.25
C PHE A 27 -12.57 15.84 1.66
N LYS A 28 -13.21 17.02 1.65
CA LYS A 28 -12.59 18.26 1.13
C LYS A 28 -11.31 18.64 1.86
N LYS A 29 -11.17 18.28 3.14
CA LYS A 29 -9.95 18.56 3.93
C LYS A 29 -8.78 17.69 3.49
N ILE A 30 -9.06 16.47 3.04
CA ILE A 30 -8.05 15.46 2.69
C ILE A 30 -7.92 15.23 1.18
N GLU A 31 -8.74 15.89 0.36
CA GLU A 31 -8.78 15.76 -1.10
C GLU A 31 -7.38 15.97 -1.72
N GLN A 32 -6.59 16.87 -1.16
CA GLN A 32 -5.21 17.12 -1.58
C GLN A 32 -4.33 15.86 -1.57
N TYR A 33 -4.50 14.96 -0.58
CA TYR A 33 -3.71 13.74 -0.50
C TYR A 33 -4.11 12.73 -1.58
N PHE A 34 -5.38 12.71 -1.99
CA PHE A 34 -5.84 11.92 -3.13
C PHE A 34 -5.29 12.47 -4.45
N ARG A 35 -5.23 13.80 -4.61
CA ARG A 35 -4.59 14.43 -5.77
C ARG A 35 -3.10 14.10 -5.82
N GLN A 36 -2.42 14.17 -4.67
CA GLN A 36 -1.02 13.77 -4.57
C GLN A 36 -0.81 12.29 -4.88
N ALA A 37 -1.70 11.40 -4.43
CA ALA A 37 -1.65 9.98 -4.80
C ALA A 37 -1.82 9.79 -6.32
N ALA A 38 -2.70 10.57 -6.96
CA ALA A 38 -2.87 10.55 -8.40
C ALA A 38 -1.62 11.07 -9.14
N ASP A 39 -0.93 12.08 -8.60
CA ASP A 39 0.32 12.58 -9.17
C ASP A 39 1.46 11.58 -9.01
N VAL A 40 1.56 10.91 -7.85
CA VAL A 40 2.49 9.79 -7.62
C VAL A 40 2.20 8.64 -8.58
N ALA A 41 0.93 8.34 -8.87
CA ALA A 41 0.58 7.29 -9.83
C ALA A 41 1.14 7.56 -11.25
N ARG A 42 1.39 8.82 -11.62
CA ARG A 42 2.00 9.16 -12.92
C ARG A 42 3.44 8.68 -13.05
N THR A 43 4.13 8.45 -11.92
CA THR A 43 5.50 7.92 -11.91
C THR A 43 5.55 6.39 -11.87
N ALA A 44 4.40 5.73 -11.85
CA ALA A 44 4.33 4.28 -11.97
C ALA A 44 4.91 3.83 -13.30
N THR A 45 5.66 2.73 -13.28
CA THR A 45 6.17 2.13 -14.51
C THR A 45 5.39 0.88 -14.91
N CYS A 46 4.46 0.38 -14.09
CA CYS A 46 3.62 -0.78 -14.41
C CYS A 46 2.83 -0.57 -15.73
N HIS A 47 2.87 -1.55 -16.64
CA HIS A 47 2.17 -1.43 -17.94
C HIS A 47 0.66 -1.70 -17.86
N LYS A 48 0.17 -2.30 -16.76
CA LYS A 48 -1.25 -2.70 -16.64
C LYS A 48 -2.13 -1.65 -15.99
N ALA A 49 -1.60 -0.97 -14.97
CA ALA A 49 -2.32 0.03 -14.20
C ALA A 49 -1.32 0.93 -13.49
N HIS A 50 -1.60 2.22 -13.48
CA HIS A 50 -0.81 3.22 -12.77
C HIS A 50 -1.48 3.49 -11.42
N CYS A 51 -0.83 3.09 -10.35
CA CYS A 51 -1.33 3.22 -8.98
C CYS A 51 -0.34 4.06 -8.17
N GLY A 52 -0.88 4.92 -7.32
CA GLY A 52 -0.10 5.73 -6.38
C GLY A 52 -0.70 5.64 -4.98
N ALA A 53 0.16 5.72 -3.97
CA ALA A 53 -0.19 5.68 -2.57
C ALA A 53 0.54 6.79 -1.83
N VAL A 54 -0.11 7.31 -0.79
CA VAL A 54 0.42 8.34 0.12
C VAL A 54 0.08 7.90 1.54
N ILE A 55 1.08 7.87 2.42
CA ILE A 55 0.91 7.64 3.85
C ILE A 55 0.97 8.99 4.55
N VAL A 56 -0.09 9.33 5.28
CA VAL A 56 -0.24 10.63 5.95
C VAL A 56 -0.43 10.41 7.45
N ASN A 57 0.24 11.21 8.27
CA ASN A 57 -0.01 11.29 9.70
C ASN A 57 0.00 12.76 10.14
N ASP A 58 -0.99 13.19 10.92
CA ASP A 58 -1.10 14.56 11.44
C ASP A 58 -0.84 15.65 10.37
N ASP A 59 -1.55 15.53 9.24
CA ASP A 59 -1.43 16.39 8.06
C ASP A 59 -0.03 16.43 7.40
N THR A 60 0.85 15.52 7.78
CA THR A 60 2.18 15.37 7.21
C THR A 60 2.24 14.12 6.34
N VAL A 61 2.69 14.28 5.09
CA VAL A 61 2.99 13.13 4.23
C VAL A 61 4.28 12.47 4.71
N LEU A 62 4.18 11.23 5.19
CA LEU A 62 5.31 10.45 5.68
C LEU A 62 6.03 9.71 4.55
N ALA A 63 5.27 9.17 3.59
CA ALA A 63 5.82 8.40 2.49
C ALA A 63 4.87 8.38 1.29
N THR A 64 5.42 8.10 0.11
CA THR A 64 4.67 7.90 -1.13
C THR A 64 5.19 6.68 -1.87
N GLY A 65 4.35 6.07 -2.69
CA GLY A 65 4.73 4.89 -3.47
C GLY A 65 3.96 4.83 -4.77
N ALA A 66 4.67 4.50 -5.85
CA ALA A 66 4.09 4.17 -7.15
C ALA A 66 4.40 2.71 -7.48
N ASN A 67 3.45 2.01 -8.09
CA ASN A 67 3.68 0.61 -8.42
C ASN A 67 4.72 0.46 -9.54
N SER A 68 5.70 -0.43 -9.32
CA SER A 68 6.81 -0.68 -10.24
C SER A 68 7.31 -2.13 -10.12
N PRO A 69 8.14 -2.60 -11.06
CA PRO A 69 8.89 -3.84 -10.88
C PRO A 69 9.67 -3.87 -9.56
N ALA A 70 9.97 -5.08 -9.08
CA ALA A 70 10.72 -5.27 -7.85
C ALA A 70 12.07 -4.53 -7.90
N GLY A 71 12.41 -3.82 -6.83
CA GLY A 71 13.62 -3.00 -6.77
C GLY A 71 13.63 -1.79 -7.72
N GLY A 72 12.54 -1.51 -8.46
CA GLY A 72 12.54 -0.51 -9.53
C GLY A 72 13.36 -0.93 -10.75
N LEU A 73 13.70 -2.22 -10.87
CA LEU A 73 14.52 -2.74 -11.96
C LEU A 73 13.61 -3.20 -13.11
N GLU A 74 13.72 -2.55 -14.26
CA GLU A 74 12.95 -2.90 -15.46
C GLU A 74 13.15 -4.36 -15.92
N SER A 75 14.32 -4.92 -15.65
CA SER A 75 14.62 -6.35 -15.89
C SER A 75 13.79 -7.33 -15.05
N GLN A 76 13.17 -6.85 -13.95
CA GLN A 76 12.33 -7.65 -13.05
C GLN A 76 10.83 -7.48 -13.35
N ARG A 77 10.48 -6.87 -14.49
CA ARG A 77 9.11 -6.61 -14.88
C ARG A 77 8.39 -7.89 -15.33
N LEU A 78 7.20 -8.13 -14.77
CA LEU A 78 6.35 -9.27 -15.13
C LEU A 78 5.02 -8.85 -15.77
N CYS A 79 4.88 -7.58 -16.18
CA CYS A 79 3.64 -7.07 -16.78
C CYS A 79 3.22 -7.89 -18.02
N ASP A 80 4.19 -8.19 -18.88
CA ASP A 80 3.95 -8.84 -20.17
C ASP A 80 4.24 -10.35 -20.13
N ALA A 81 4.60 -10.86 -18.95
CA ALA A 81 4.88 -12.27 -18.75
C ALA A 81 3.58 -13.08 -18.81
N THR A 82 3.59 -14.15 -19.61
CA THR A 82 2.54 -15.18 -19.57
C THR A 82 2.72 -16.01 -18.32
N MET A 83 2.02 -15.62 -17.27
CA MET A 83 2.00 -16.38 -16.02
C MET A 83 0.96 -17.50 -16.12
N ASN A 84 1.30 -18.71 -15.67
CA ASN A 84 0.32 -19.77 -15.50
C ASN A 84 -0.62 -19.38 -14.33
N THR A 85 -1.75 -18.75 -14.65
CA THR A 85 -2.72 -18.31 -13.64
C THR A 85 -3.77 -19.37 -13.31
N MET A 86 -3.60 -20.63 -13.75
CA MET A 86 -4.59 -21.69 -13.46
C MET A 86 -4.72 -21.96 -11.96
N GLU A 87 -3.64 -21.79 -11.20
CA GLU A 87 -3.61 -22.00 -9.75
C GLU A 87 -3.81 -20.72 -8.93
N ARG A 88 -3.75 -19.54 -9.57
CA ARG A 88 -3.89 -18.25 -8.85
C ARG A 88 -5.34 -17.77 -8.85
N PRO A 89 -5.85 -17.23 -7.73
CA PRO A 89 -7.15 -16.58 -7.72
C PRO A 89 -7.22 -15.49 -8.79
N LYS A 90 -8.39 -15.32 -9.43
CA LYS A 90 -8.61 -14.37 -10.54
C LYS A 90 -8.10 -12.94 -10.25
N TYR A 91 -8.11 -12.53 -8.98
CA TYR A 91 -7.76 -11.21 -8.48
C TYR A 91 -6.28 -11.05 -8.08
N ASP A 92 -5.53 -12.14 -7.86
CA ASP A 92 -4.11 -12.06 -7.50
C ASP A 92 -3.24 -12.27 -8.74
N LYS A 93 -3.28 -11.30 -9.65
CA LYS A 93 -2.45 -11.25 -10.87
C LYS A 93 -1.43 -10.13 -10.79
N THR A 94 -0.86 -9.97 -9.59
CA THR A 94 0.13 -8.95 -9.28
C THR A 94 1.38 -9.16 -10.15
N CYS A 95 1.73 -8.14 -10.92
CA CYS A 95 2.86 -8.16 -11.87
C CYS A 95 3.98 -7.18 -11.50
N CYS A 96 3.72 -6.34 -10.51
CA CYS A 96 4.60 -5.32 -9.96
C CYS A 96 4.36 -5.25 -8.45
N VAL A 97 5.33 -4.71 -7.71
CA VAL A 97 5.12 -4.37 -6.31
C VAL A 97 4.09 -3.23 -6.26
N HIS A 98 3.08 -3.39 -5.42
CA HIS A 98 1.98 -2.43 -5.33
C HIS A 98 2.44 -1.09 -4.76
N ALA A 99 1.72 -0.03 -5.09
CA ALA A 99 2.00 1.33 -4.63
C ALA A 99 2.02 1.42 -3.10
N GLU A 100 1.09 0.73 -2.44
CA GLU A 100 0.94 0.64 -0.99
C GLU A 100 2.19 0.02 -0.35
N TRP A 101 2.68 -1.10 -0.90
CA TRP A 101 3.90 -1.75 -0.42
C TRP A 101 5.13 -0.86 -0.65
N GLN A 102 5.18 -0.16 -1.78
CA GLN A 102 6.28 0.75 -2.08
C GLN A 102 6.32 1.94 -1.11
N ALA A 103 5.16 2.46 -0.69
CA ALA A 103 5.08 3.52 0.30
C ALA A 103 5.49 3.05 1.72
N ILE A 104 5.36 1.76 2.02
CA ILE A 104 5.78 1.19 3.32
C ILE A 104 7.27 0.86 3.34
N LEU A 105 7.81 0.37 2.22
CA LEU A 105 9.16 -0.19 2.14
C LEU A 105 10.26 0.80 1.76
N ARG A 106 9.90 1.98 1.21
CA ARG A 106 10.84 2.99 0.71
C ARG A 106 10.70 4.30 1.46
#